data_AF-A0ABD0YJW8-F1
#
_entry.id   AF-A0ABD0YJW8-F1
#
_cell.length_a   1.000
_cell.length_b   1.000
_cell.length_c   1.000
_cell.angle_alpha   90.00
_cell.angle_beta   90.00
_cell.angle_gamma   90.00
#
_symmetry.space_group_name_H-M   'P 1'
#
loop_
_entity.id
_entity.type
_entity.pdbx_description
1 polymer ?
#
loop_
_entity_poly.entity_id
_entity_poly.type
_entity_poly.pdbx_seq_one_letter_code
_entity_poly.pdbx_strand_id
1 'polypeptide(L)'
;MRSVFDPKHFYKKDKSLDQIRKVEIGRVIDSPIDYYSSRLPKKFRKKTLMDELLADAEFRKRNKRKFLEIIEQKKRTHARAKRYDNRLKRRNKRRN
;
A
#
# COMPACT_ATOMS: atom_id res chain seq x y z
N MET A 1 2.07 -2.87 -7.64
CA MET A 1 1.72 -1.95 -6.53
C MET A 1 2.51 -0.63 -6.53
N ARG A 2 3.63 -0.51 -7.27
CA ARG A 2 4.42 0.74 -7.33
C ARG A 2 3.60 1.98 -7.74
N SER A 3 2.60 1.80 -8.61
CA SER A 3 1.70 2.86 -9.09
C SER A 3 0.74 3.44 -8.05
N VAL A 4 0.62 2.84 -6.87
CA VAL A 4 -0.35 3.25 -5.84
C VAL A 4 0.30 4.16 -4.77
N PHE A 5 1.62 4.11 -4.63
CA PHE A 5 2.31 4.77 -3.53
C PHE A 5 2.32 6.30 -3.62
N ASP A 6 2.46 6.83 -4.83
CA ASP A 6 2.41 8.26 -5.11
C ASP A 6 1.40 8.55 -6.22
N PRO A 7 0.37 9.38 -5.98
CA PRO A 7 -0.60 9.76 -7.01
C PRO A 7 0.00 10.56 -8.18
N LYS A 8 1.18 11.15 -8.03
CA LYS A 8 1.81 11.99 -9.08
C LYS A 8 2.69 11.19 -10.02
N HIS A 9 3.13 10.00 -9.62
CA HIS A 9 4.07 9.20 -10.40
C HIS A 9 3.37 8.00 -11.03
N PHE A 10 3.14 8.09 -12.34
CA PHE A 10 2.57 7.00 -13.13
C PHE A 10 3.68 6.19 -13.79
N TYR A 11 3.71 4.90 -13.49
CA TYR A 11 4.63 3.95 -14.11
C TYR A 11 3.97 3.21 -15.27
N LYS A 12 4.78 2.78 -16.25
CA LYS A 12 4.35 1.85 -17.28
C LYS A 12 3.78 0.58 -16.65
N LYS A 13 2.67 0.09 -17.20
CA LYS A 13 1.99 -1.11 -16.71
C LYS A 13 2.70 -2.36 -17.23
N ASP A 14 3.42 -3.04 -16.36
CA ASP A 14 4.07 -4.31 -16.67
C ASP A 14 3.37 -5.47 -15.94
N LYS A 15 3.07 -6.55 -16.67
CA LYS A 15 2.40 -7.76 -16.14
C LYS A 15 3.39 -8.90 -15.81
N SER A 16 4.67 -8.72 -16.12
CA SER A 16 5.70 -9.77 -16.10
C SER A 16 6.39 -9.97 -14.74
N LEU A 17 6.04 -9.18 -13.72
CA LEU A 17 6.69 -9.28 -12.39
C LEU A 17 6.48 -10.63 -11.70
N ASP A 18 5.34 -11.31 -11.93
CA ASP A 18 5.04 -12.64 -11.37
C ASP A 18 5.93 -13.76 -11.92
N GLN A 19 6.71 -13.50 -12.97
CA GLN A 19 7.49 -14.53 -13.68
C GLN A 19 8.99 -14.53 -13.31
N ILE A 20 9.45 -13.65 -12.42
CA ILE A 20 10.87 -13.54 -12.09
C ILE A 20 11.24 -14.58 -11.01
N ARG A 21 12.02 -15.61 -11.39
CA ARG A 21 12.39 -16.73 -10.50
C ARG A 21 13.54 -16.44 -9.54
N LYS A 22 14.41 -15.48 -9.86
CA LYS A 22 15.59 -15.13 -9.07
C LYS A 22 15.71 -13.62 -9.00
N VAL A 23 15.78 -13.08 -7.79
CA VAL A 23 15.89 -11.65 -7.53
C VAL A 23 16.98 -11.46 -6.48
N GLU A 24 17.88 -10.53 -6.75
CA GLU A 24 18.89 -10.08 -5.79
C GLU A 24 18.48 -8.73 -5.22
N ILE A 25 18.60 -8.58 -3.90
CA ILE A 25 18.25 -7.35 -3.20
C ILE A 25 19.54 -6.60 -2.94
N GLY A 26 19.74 -5.49 -3.65
CA GLY A 26 20.89 -4.62 -3.52
C GLY A 26 20.55 -3.29 -2.86
N ARG A 27 21.60 -2.55 -2.50
CA ARG A 27 21.50 -1.18 -2.02
C ARG A 27 22.27 -0.25 -2.97
N VAL A 28 21.68 0.90 -3.28
CA VAL A 28 22.35 1.93 -4.09
C VAL A 28 23.51 2.53 -3.29
N ILE A 29 24.68 2.61 -3.92
CA ILE A 29 25.87 3.26 -3.38
C ILE A 29 25.91 4.69 -3.91
N ASP A 30 26.07 5.64 -3.00
CA ASP A 30 26.07 7.07 -3.36
C ASP A 30 27.33 7.44 -4.13
N SER A 31 27.17 8.28 -5.16
CA SER A 31 28.29 8.84 -5.91
C SER A 31 29.08 9.83 -5.05
N PRO A 32 30.43 9.90 -5.20
CA PRO A 32 31.25 10.94 -4.58
C PRO A 32 30.98 12.34 -5.12
N ILE A 33 30.48 12.45 -6.36
CA ILE A 33 30.35 13.73 -7.09
C ILE A 33 29.16 14.56 -6.56
N ASP A 34 28.11 13.90 -6.07
CA ASP A 34 26.83 14.55 -5.81
C ASP A 34 26.48 14.42 -4.31
N TYR A 35 27.13 15.25 -3.47
CA TYR A 35 27.08 15.10 -2.02
C TYR A 35 25.77 15.60 -1.38
N TYR A 36 25.19 16.69 -1.89
CA TYR A 36 24.11 17.40 -1.21
C TYR A 36 22.70 17.06 -1.70
N SER A 37 22.57 16.58 -2.93
CA SER A 37 21.27 16.42 -3.61
C SER A 37 20.70 15.00 -3.48
N SER A 38 21.51 13.98 -3.75
CA SER A 38 21.06 12.59 -3.90
C SER A 38 21.35 11.70 -2.68
N ARG A 39 22.27 12.14 -1.82
CA ARG A 39 22.78 11.38 -0.68
C ARG A 39 21.77 11.35 0.48
N LEU A 40 21.38 10.14 0.87
CA LEU A 40 20.54 9.93 2.06
C LEU A 40 21.40 9.88 3.35
N PRO A 41 21.08 10.65 4.40
CA PRO A 41 21.77 10.57 5.68
C PRO A 41 21.61 9.21 6.35
N LYS A 42 22.58 8.82 7.19
CA LYS A 42 22.57 7.52 7.90
C LYS A 42 21.28 7.28 8.71
N LYS A 43 20.66 8.33 9.23
CA LYS A 43 19.42 8.27 10.03
C LYS A 43 18.21 7.80 9.22
N PHE A 44 18.13 8.21 7.95
CA PHE A 44 16.99 7.91 7.08
C PHE A 44 17.14 6.59 6.33
N ARG A 45 18.38 6.12 6.14
CA ARG A 45 18.68 4.82 5.54
C ARG A 45 18.15 3.67 6.41
N LYS A 46 17.22 2.87 5.89
CA LYS A 46 16.67 1.70 6.60
C LYS A 46 17.13 0.39 5.95
N LYS A 47 16.74 -0.73 6.57
CA LYS A 47 17.09 -2.08 6.10
C LYS A 47 16.22 -2.50 4.92
N THR A 48 14.96 -2.09 4.90
CA THR A 48 13.99 -2.48 3.89
C THR A 48 13.29 -1.26 3.30
N LEU A 49 12.82 -1.38 2.06
CA LEU A 49 12.01 -0.35 1.40
C LEU A 49 10.74 -0.02 2.21
N MET A 50 10.14 -1.00 2.88
CA MET A 50 8.93 -0.79 3.68
C MET A 50 9.21 0.07 4.91
N ASP A 51 10.35 -0.12 5.57
CA ASP A 51 10.74 0.70 6.72
C ASP A 51 10.96 2.16 6.33
N GLU A 52 11.48 2.42 5.12
CA GLU A 52 11.65 3.78 4.59
C GLU A 52 10.29 4.44 4.33
N LEU A 53 9.37 3.70 3.72
CA LEU A 53 8.01 4.19 3.46
C LEU A 53 7.22 4.44 4.76
N LEU A 54 7.39 3.60 5.79
CA LEU A 54 6.73 3.79 7.08
C LEU A 54 7.34 4.94 7.90
N ALA A 55 8.59 5.30 7.64
CA ALA A 55 9.22 6.47 8.24
C ALA A 55 8.64 7.79 7.66
N ASP A 56 8.12 7.78 6.43
CA ASP A 56 7.48 8.94 5.83
C ASP A 56 6.07 9.19 6.43
N ALA A 57 5.92 10.35 7.07
CA ALA A 57 4.68 10.77 7.70
C ALA A 57 3.57 11.05 6.67
N GLU A 58 3.91 11.59 5.49
CA GLU A 58 2.93 11.94 4.47
C GLU A 58 2.32 10.67 3.85
N PHE A 59 3.18 9.70 3.54
CA PHE A 59 2.77 8.38 3.08
C PHE A 59 1.79 7.72 4.05
N ARG A 60 2.10 7.72 5.35
CA ARG A 60 1.22 7.17 6.39
C ARG A 60 -0.14 7.87 6.45
N LYS A 61 -0.15 9.21 6.46
CA LYS A 61 -1.39 10.01 6.52
C LYS A 61 -2.28 9.71 5.31
N ARG A 62 -1.69 9.68 4.12
CA ARG A 62 -2.40 9.44 2.86
C ARG A 62 -3.00 8.03 2.81
N ASN A 63 -2.21 7.02 3.14
CA ASN A 63 -2.65 5.62 3.12
C ASN A 63 -3.77 5.39 4.13
N LYS A 64 -3.64 5.93 5.34
CA LYS A 64 -4.71 5.85 6.35
C LYS A 64 -6.01 6.49 5.85
N ARG A 65 -5.94 7.70 5.28
CA ARG A 65 -7.13 8.38 4.72
C ARG A 65 -7.78 7.55 3.61
N LYS A 66 -6.99 7.10 2.63
CA LYS A 66 -7.52 6.34 1.48
C LYS A 66 -8.06 4.98 1.89
N PHE A 67 -7.45 4.32 2.85
CA PHE A 67 -7.96 3.07 3.40
C PHE A 67 -9.35 3.23 4.03
N LEU A 68 -9.54 4.28 4.85
CA LEU A 68 -10.85 4.57 5.45
C LEU A 68 -11.91 4.91 4.40
N GLU A 69 -11.56 5.72 3.40
CA GLU A 69 -12.44 6.06 2.28
C GLU A 69 -12.89 4.79 1.52
N ILE A 70 -11.96 3.87 1.23
CA ILE A 70 -12.27 2.60 0.56
C ILE A 70 -13.17 1.73 1.45
N ILE A 71 -12.92 1.65 2.76
CA ILE A 71 -13.78 0.90 3.69
C ILE A 71 -15.19 1.47 3.67
N GLU A 72 -15.33 2.79 3.73
CA GLU A 72 -16.63 3.44 3.72
C GLU A 72 -17.37 3.21 2.40
N GLN A 73 -16.67 3.37 1.26
CA GLN A 73 -17.23 3.07 -0.05
C GLN A 73 -17.69 1.62 -0.15
N LYS A 74 -16.87 0.65 0.30
CA LYS A 74 -17.26 -0.77 0.34
C LYS A 74 -18.47 -1.03 1.24
N LYS A 75 -18.58 -0.35 2.39
CA LYS A 75 -19.77 -0.46 3.26
C LYS A 75 -21.02 0.03 2.55
N ARG A 76 -20.93 1.10 1.76
CA ARG A 76 -22.04 1.66 0.97
C ARG A 76 -22.43 0.73 -0.18
N THR A 77 -21.47 0.27 -0.99
CA THR A 77 -21.73 -0.59 -2.15
C THR A 77 -22.30 -1.95 -1.76
N HIS A 78 -21.80 -2.56 -0.69
CA HIS A 78 -22.27 -3.87 -0.20
C HIS A 78 -23.42 -3.77 0.82
N ALA A 79 -24.04 -2.60 1.01
CA ALA A 79 -25.07 -2.41 2.02
C ALA A 79 -26.29 -3.33 1.82
N ARG A 80 -26.69 -3.60 0.57
CA ARG A 80 -27.82 -4.49 0.26
C ARG A 80 -27.50 -5.96 0.55
N ALA A 81 -26.32 -6.41 0.14
CA ALA A 81 -25.82 -7.76 0.44
C ALA A 81 -25.68 -8.00 1.95
N LYS A 82 -25.14 -7.02 2.68
CA LYS A 82 -25.02 -7.07 4.14
C LYS A 82 -26.39 -7.13 4.84
N ARG A 83 -27.38 -6.37 4.35
CA ARG A 83 -28.76 -6.43 4.85
C ARG A 83 -29.39 -7.80 4.63
N TYR A 84 -29.17 -8.40 3.47
CA TYR A 84 -29.65 -9.74 3.13
C TYR A 84 -29.01 -10.81 4.04
N ASP A 85 -27.69 -10.80 4.19
CA ASP A 85 -26.96 -11.73 5.06
C ASP A 85 -27.42 -11.63 6.54
N ASN A 86 -27.58 -10.41 7.05
CA ASN A 86 -28.11 -10.18 8.40
C ASN A 86 -29.53 -10.73 8.60
N ARG A 87 -30.39 -10.63 7.57
CA ARG A 87 -31.75 -11.19 7.60
C ARG A 87 -31.71 -12.72 7.63
N LEU A 88 -30.82 -13.33 6.85
CA LEU A 88 -30.62 -14.78 6.83
C LEU A 88 -30.12 -15.30 8.18
N LYS A 89 -29.10 -14.65 8.76
CA LYS A 89 -28.56 -14.97 10.09
C LYS A 89 -29.62 -14.92 11.18
N ARG A 90 -30.46 -13.87 11.18
CA ARG A 90 -31.60 -13.76 12.12
C ARG A 90 -32.62 -14.87 11.95
N ARG A 91 -32.91 -15.28 10.70
CA ARG A 91 -33.85 -16.38 10.43
C ARG A 91 -33.30 -17.73 10.91
N ASN A 92 -32.02 -17.99 10.70
CA ASN A 92 -31.38 -19.22 11.15
C ASN A 92 -31.27 -19.29 12.68
N LYS A 93 -30.99 -18.15 13.34
CA LYS A 93 -30.97 -18.07 14.82
C LYS A 93 -32.34 -18.32 15.46
N ARG A 94 -33.44 -18.07 14.75
CA ARG A 94 -34.81 -18.33 15.24
C ARG A 94 -35.27 -19.79 15.01
N ARG A 95 -34.52 -20.56 14.23
CA ARG A 95 -34.84 -21.95 13.88
C ARG A 95 -34.09 -22.97 14.75
N ASN A 96 -33.07 -22.52 15.46
CA ASN A 96 -32.45 -23.24 16.57
C ASN A 96 -32.97 -22.67 17.88
#